data_AF-A0A8C5SQH1-F1
#
_entry.id   AF-A0A8C5SQH1-F1
#
_cell.length_a   1.000
_cell.length_b   1.000
_cell.length_c   1.000
_cell.angle_alpha   90.00
_cell.angle_beta   90.00
_cell.angle_gamma   90.00
#
_symmetry.space_group_name_H-M   'P 1'
#
loop_
_entity.id
_entity.type
_entity.pdbx_description
1 polymer ?
#
loop_
_entity_poly.entity_id
_entity_poly.type
_entity_poly.pdbx_seq_one_letter_code
_entity_poly.pdbx_strand_id
1 'polypeptide(L)'
;MAVAAEQEQQQFYLLLGNLLSPDNVVRKQAEETYENIPGQSKITFLLQAVRNTTVAEEARQMAAVLLRRLLSASFEEVYPTLPSEVQTAIKSELLVIIQLETQSSMRRKICDIVAELARNLIEIYMLRKP
;
A
#
# COMPACT_ATOMS: atom_id res chain seq x y z
N MET A 1 -14.75 18.21 -0.98
CA MET A 1 -14.20 17.01 -0.33
C MET A 1 -13.28 16.21 -1.24
N ALA A 2 -13.65 15.91 -2.50
CA ALA A 2 -12.77 15.17 -3.43
C ALA A 2 -11.39 15.83 -3.67
N VAL A 3 -11.34 17.17 -3.76
CA VAL A 3 -10.11 17.94 -3.99
C VAL A 3 -9.07 17.77 -2.87
N ALA A 4 -9.51 17.58 -1.61
CA ALA A 4 -8.59 17.41 -0.48
C ALA A 4 -7.89 16.03 -0.53
N ALA A 5 -8.65 14.98 -0.85
CA ALA A 5 -8.09 13.63 -0.98
C ALA A 5 -7.09 13.52 -2.15
N GLU A 6 -7.36 14.22 -3.27
CA GLU A 6 -6.42 14.30 -4.39
C GLU A 6 -5.12 15.02 -4.03
N GLN A 7 -5.20 16.09 -3.23
CA GLN A 7 -4.02 16.81 -2.75
C GLN A 7 -3.18 15.96 -1.80
N GLU A 8 -3.81 15.24 -0.87
CA GLU A 8 -3.11 14.31 0.03
C GLU A 8 -2.40 13.20 -0.74
N GLN A 9 -3.03 12.66 -1.78
CA GLN A 9 -2.43 11.64 -2.63
C GLN A 9 -1.21 12.17 -3.40
N GLN A 10 -1.27 13.40 -3.91
CA GLN A 10 -0.13 14.04 -4.57
C GLN A 10 1.03 14.26 -3.61
N GLN A 11 0.75 14.69 -2.38
CA GLN A 11 1.77 14.82 -1.34
C GLN A 11 2.39 13.47 -0.99
N PHE A 12 1.58 12.39 -0.98
CA PHE A 12 2.08 11.05 -0.76
C PHE A 12 3.03 10.57 -1.87
N TYR A 13 2.78 10.92 -3.14
CA TYR A 13 3.72 10.63 -4.22
C TYR A 13 5.05 11.34 -4.06
N LEU A 14 5.04 12.60 -3.62
CA LEU A 14 6.26 13.34 -3.30
C LEU A 14 7.01 12.67 -2.14
N LEU A 15 6.27 12.22 -1.12
CA LEU A 15 6.84 11.49 0.01
C LEU A 15 7.55 10.19 -0.43
N LEU A 16 6.93 9.41 -1.32
CA LEU A 16 7.55 8.20 -1.89
C LEU A 16 8.86 8.51 -2.64
N GLY A 17 8.90 9.63 -3.36
CA GLY A 17 10.13 10.11 -4.00
C GLY A 17 11.21 10.47 -2.98
N ASN A 18 10.84 11.16 -1.89
CA ASN A 18 11.77 11.55 -0.83
C ASN A 18 12.35 10.34 -0.07
N LEU A 19 11.57 9.26 0.09
CA LEU A 19 12.07 8.00 0.66
C LEU A 19 13.16 7.33 -0.19
N LEU A 20 13.21 7.65 -1.49
CA LEU A 20 14.22 7.16 -2.43
C LEU A 20 15.40 8.13 -2.57
N SER A 21 15.39 9.26 -1.86
CA SER A 21 16.44 10.28 -1.96
C SER A 21 17.80 9.74 -1.49
N PRO A 22 18.91 10.06 -2.19
CA PRO A 22 20.25 9.75 -1.72
C PRO A 22 20.66 10.63 -0.53
N ASP A 23 19.97 11.74 -0.28
CA ASP A 23 20.20 12.59 0.88
C ASP A 23 19.57 11.95 2.13
N ASN A 24 20.42 11.56 3.08
CA ASN A 24 20.00 10.94 4.34
C ASN A 24 19.10 11.85 5.19
N VAL A 25 19.24 13.17 5.12
CA VAL A 25 18.39 14.11 5.88
C VAL A 25 16.97 14.07 5.31
N VAL A 26 16.85 14.22 3.99
CA VAL A 26 15.56 14.14 3.28
C VAL A 26 14.91 12.77 3.49
N ARG A 27 15.68 11.69 3.37
CA ARG A 27 15.18 10.33 3.56
C ARG A 27 14.68 10.09 4.99
N LYS A 28 15.44 10.49 6.01
CA LYS A 28 15.00 10.37 7.42
C LYS A 28 13.74 11.16 7.70
N GLN A 29 13.66 12.41 7.22
CA GLN A 29 12.47 13.23 7.39
C GLN A 29 11.24 12.58 6.72
N ALA A 30 11.44 11.96 5.55
CA ALA A 30 10.40 11.23 4.85
C ALA A 30 9.99 9.95 5.60
N GLU A 31 10.93 9.21 6.16
CA GLU A 31 10.67 8.03 7.00
C GLU A 31 9.82 8.42 8.22
N GLU A 32 10.19 9.48 8.95
CA GLU A 32 9.41 10.00 10.09
C GLU A 32 8.01 10.45 9.67
N THR A 33 7.91 11.17 8.55
CA THR A 33 6.61 11.62 8.02
C THR A 33 5.74 10.43 7.67
N TYR A 34 6.31 9.43 7.01
CA TYR A 34 5.62 8.20 6.65
C TYR A 34 5.15 7.44 7.89
N GLU A 35 5.99 7.28 8.91
CA GLU A 35 5.62 6.56 10.14
C GLU A 35 4.41 7.19 10.85
N ASN A 36 4.32 8.51 10.85
CA ASN A 36 3.20 9.25 11.45
C ASN A 36 1.87 9.15 10.69
N ILE A 37 1.84 8.63 9.46
CA ILE A 37 0.58 8.44 8.72
C ILE A 37 -0.23 7.31 9.36
N PRO A 38 -1.54 7.49 9.61
CA PRO A 38 -2.41 6.43 10.13
C PRO A 38 -2.41 5.18 9.23
N GLY A 39 -2.37 3.99 9.81
CA GLY A 39 -2.33 2.73 9.03
C GLY A 39 -3.49 2.58 8.03
N GLN A 40 -4.68 3.05 8.38
CA GLN A 40 -5.86 3.07 7.50
C GLN A 40 -5.68 3.98 6.27
N SER A 41 -4.95 5.09 6.42
CA SER A 41 -4.62 5.98 5.29
C SER A 41 -3.42 5.45 4.50
N LYS A 42 -2.43 4.83 5.18
CA LYS A 42 -1.28 4.21 4.53
C LYS A 42 -1.73 3.16 3.51
N ILE A 43 -2.64 2.27 3.86
CA ILE A 43 -3.06 1.18 2.97
C ILE A 43 -3.72 1.71 1.69
N THR A 44 -4.56 2.76 1.79
CA THR A 44 -5.25 3.35 0.64
C THR A 44 -4.28 4.14 -0.24
N PHE A 45 -3.42 4.97 0.35
CA PHE A 45 -2.42 5.74 -0.39
C PHE A 45 -1.41 4.86 -1.12
N LEU A 46 -0.94 3.79 -0.48
CA LEU A 46 -0.03 2.81 -1.07
C LEU A 46 -0.70 2.06 -2.23
N LEU A 47 -1.94 1.61 -2.06
CA LEU A 47 -2.67 0.90 -3.11
C LEU A 47 -2.87 1.79 -4.35
N GLN A 48 -3.25 3.05 -4.15
CA GLN A 48 -3.38 4.03 -5.24
C GLN A 48 -2.04 4.28 -5.95
N ALA A 49 -0.93 4.37 -5.21
CA ALA A 49 0.40 4.50 -5.80
C ALA A 49 0.83 3.29 -6.62
N VAL A 50 0.54 2.08 -6.14
CA VAL A 50 0.81 0.84 -6.89
C VAL A 50 -0.01 0.80 -8.19
N ARG A 51 -1.27 1.21 -8.15
CA ARG A 51 -2.17 1.25 -9.30
C ARG A 51 -1.79 2.31 -10.34
N ASN A 52 -1.26 3.45 -9.90
CA ASN A 52 -1.03 4.59 -10.79
C ASN A 52 0.22 4.40 -11.66
N THR A 53 0.02 4.02 -12.92
CA THR A 53 1.10 3.81 -13.90
C THR A 53 1.78 5.10 -14.37
N THR A 54 1.26 6.28 -14.01
CA THR A 54 1.91 7.57 -14.30
C THR A 54 2.98 7.96 -13.28
N VAL A 55 3.00 7.29 -12.12
CA VAL A 55 4.04 7.45 -11.11
C VAL A 55 5.32 6.73 -11.56
N ALA A 56 6.48 7.31 -11.25
CA ALA A 56 7.78 6.72 -11.53
C ALA A 56 7.86 5.26 -11.03
N GLU A 57 8.47 4.38 -11.82
CA GLU A 57 8.46 2.94 -11.55
C GLU A 57 9.05 2.62 -10.17
N GLU A 58 10.14 3.28 -9.79
CA GLU A 58 10.83 3.12 -8.51
C GLU A 58 9.92 3.48 -7.34
N ALA A 59 9.15 4.55 -7.46
CA ALA A 59 8.19 4.96 -6.44
C ALA A 59 7.02 3.98 -6.33
N ARG A 60 6.55 3.42 -7.46
CA ARG A 60 5.53 2.36 -7.45
C ARG A 60 6.08 1.08 -6.80
N GLN A 61 7.32 0.70 -7.12
CA GLN A 61 7.98 -0.46 -6.51
C GLN A 61 8.18 -0.26 -5.00
N MET A 62 8.56 0.93 -4.56
CA MET A 62 8.64 1.30 -3.14
C MET A 62 7.28 1.18 -2.46
N ALA A 63 6.22 1.73 -3.06
CA ALA A 63 4.86 1.60 -2.54
C ALA A 63 4.43 0.12 -2.39
N ALA A 64 4.75 -0.73 -3.37
CA ALA A 64 4.45 -2.15 -3.29
C ALA A 64 5.19 -2.85 -2.13
N VAL A 65 6.47 -2.52 -1.92
CA VAL A 65 7.27 -3.06 -0.82
C VAL A 65 6.70 -2.60 0.54
N LEU A 66 6.36 -1.32 0.67
CA LEU A 66 5.78 -0.76 1.89
C LEU A 66 4.39 -1.35 2.18
N LEU A 67 3.56 -1.55 1.16
CA LEU A 67 2.24 -2.17 1.31
C LEU A 67 2.35 -3.59 1.83
N ARG A 68 3.26 -4.40 1.27
CA ARG A 68 3.51 -5.76 1.76
C ARG A 68 3.97 -5.73 3.22
N ARG A 69 4.91 -4.84 3.58
CA ARG A 69 5.40 -4.69 4.96
C ARG A 69 4.29 -4.30 5.93
N LEU A 70 3.40 -3.38 5.54
CA LEU A 70 2.25 -2.98 6.35
C LEU A 70 1.31 -4.16 6.64
N LEU A 71 1.02 -4.97 5.62
CA LEU A 71 0.22 -6.18 5.76
C LEU A 71 0.95 -7.28 6.56
N SER A 72 2.27 -7.34 6.55
CA SER A 72 3.00 -8.31 7.40
C SER A 72 3.07 -7.87 8.86
N ALA A 73 3.25 -6.57 9.12
CA ALA A 73 3.57 -6.07 10.46
C ALA A 73 2.34 -5.62 11.27
N SER A 74 1.32 -5.07 10.62
CA SER A 74 0.21 -4.38 11.29
C SER A 74 -1.16 -4.76 10.74
N PHE A 75 -1.29 -5.95 10.16
CA PHE A 75 -2.55 -6.35 9.53
C PHE A 75 -3.72 -6.39 10.52
N GLU A 76 -3.55 -7.04 11.67
CA GLU A 76 -4.63 -7.19 12.66
C GLU A 76 -5.11 -5.85 13.22
N GLU A 77 -4.23 -4.84 13.26
CA GLU A 77 -4.54 -3.49 13.75
C GLU A 77 -5.18 -2.62 12.69
N VAL A 78 -4.82 -2.82 11.41
CA VAL A 78 -5.25 -1.95 10.32
C VAL A 78 -6.45 -2.53 9.58
N TYR A 79 -6.30 -3.71 8.99
CA TYR A 79 -7.26 -4.22 7.99
C TYR A 79 -8.65 -4.49 8.58
N PRO A 80 -8.82 -5.14 9.76
CA PRO A 80 -10.13 -5.35 10.37
C PRO A 80 -10.87 -4.07 10.75
N THR A 81 -10.15 -2.96 10.97
CA THR A 81 -10.75 -1.66 11.34
C THR A 81 -11.31 -0.90 10.14
N LEU A 82 -10.96 -1.31 8.92
CA LEU A 82 -11.46 -0.70 7.70
C LEU A 82 -12.93 -1.07 7.47
N PRO A 83 -13.74 -0.17 6.87
CA PRO A 83 -15.10 -0.50 6.43
C PRO A 83 -15.11 -1.71 5.48
N SER A 84 -16.16 -2.54 5.54
CA SER A 84 -16.29 -3.75 4.71
C SER A 84 -16.25 -3.47 3.20
N GLU A 85 -16.77 -2.31 2.80
CA GLU A 85 -16.70 -1.81 1.42
C GLU A 85 -15.24 -1.58 1.00
N VAL A 86 -14.44 -0.93 1.86
CA VAL A 86 -13.01 -0.66 1.61
C VAL A 86 -12.22 -1.96 1.57
N GLN A 87 -12.47 -2.91 2.48
CA GLN A 87 -11.84 -4.23 2.45
C GLN A 87 -12.11 -4.97 1.14
N THR A 88 -13.36 -4.88 0.64
CA THR A 88 -13.77 -5.49 -0.62
C THR A 88 -13.12 -4.79 -1.82
N ALA A 89 -13.08 -3.45 -1.81
CA ALA A 89 -12.41 -2.66 -2.83
C ALA A 89 -10.93 -3.01 -2.93
N ILE A 90 -10.20 -3.11 -1.81
CA ILE A 90 -8.77 -3.48 -1.79
C ILE A 90 -8.54 -4.83 -2.49
N LYS A 91 -9.36 -5.85 -2.17
CA LYS A 91 -9.25 -7.17 -2.79
C LYS A 91 -9.46 -7.11 -4.29
N SER A 92 -10.53 -6.45 -4.73
CA SER A 92 -10.86 -6.30 -6.15
C SER A 92 -9.79 -5.52 -6.91
N GLU A 93 -9.33 -4.40 -6.34
CA GLU A 93 -8.30 -3.57 -6.96
C GLU A 93 -6.98 -4.31 -7.13
N LEU A 94 -6.50 -5.04 -6.11
CA LEU A 94 -5.26 -5.81 -6.22
C LEU A 94 -5.31 -6.82 -7.38
N LEU A 95 -6.44 -7.51 -7.57
CA LEU A 95 -6.62 -8.44 -8.68
C LEU A 95 -6.64 -7.72 -10.03
N VAL A 96 -7.29 -6.55 -10.11
CA VAL A 96 -7.29 -5.72 -11.32
C VAL A 96 -5.88 -5.23 -11.65
N ILE A 97 -5.09 -4.79 -10.66
CA ILE A 97 -3.73 -4.32 -10.91
C ILE A 97 -2.87 -5.48 -11.44
N ILE A 98 -3.00 -6.71 -10.92
CA ILE A 98 -2.30 -7.88 -11.47
C ILE A 98 -2.63 -8.12 -12.95
N GLN A 99 -3.90 -7.97 -13.33
CA GLN A 99 -4.35 -8.17 -14.71
C GLN A 99 -3.84 -7.09 -15.66
N LEU A 100 -3.81 -5.83 -15.22
CA LEU A 100 -3.41 -4.69 -16.04
C LEU A 100 -1.89 -4.46 -16.06
N GLU A 101 -1.16 -4.98 -15.08
CA GLU A 101 0.27 -4.78 -14.97
C GLU A 101 1.01 -5.46 -16.13
N THR A 102 1.89 -4.71 -16.79
CA THR A 102 2.69 -5.21 -17.91
C THR A 102 4.07 -5.66 -17.43
N GLN A 103 4.63 -4.98 -16.42
CA GLN A 103 5.97 -5.25 -15.92
C GLN A 103 6.03 -6.50 -15.03
N SER A 104 6.88 -7.47 -15.40
CA SER A 104 7.03 -8.74 -14.68
C SER A 104 7.58 -8.57 -13.26
N SER A 105 8.46 -7.59 -13.06
CA SER A 105 9.01 -7.21 -11.74
C SER A 105 7.88 -6.73 -10.81
N MET A 106 7.05 -5.82 -11.30
CA MET A 106 5.96 -5.24 -10.54
C MET A 106 4.85 -6.25 -10.28
N ARG A 107 4.44 -7.01 -11.30
CA ARG A 107 3.43 -8.06 -11.17
C ARG A 107 3.78 -9.07 -10.09
N ARG A 108 5.05 -9.48 -9.98
CA ARG A 108 5.54 -10.35 -8.89
C ARG A 108 5.33 -9.71 -7.51
N LYS A 109 5.71 -8.44 -7.34
CA LYS A 109 5.50 -7.73 -6.06
C LYS A 109 4.03 -7.65 -5.68
N ILE A 110 3.13 -7.45 -6.65
CA ILE A 110 1.69 -7.39 -6.40
C ILE A 110 1.14 -8.77 -6.04
N CYS A 111 1.61 -9.84 -6.72
CA CYS A 111 1.29 -11.21 -6.31
C CYS A 111 1.74 -11.49 -4.86
N ASP A 112 2.91 -11.01 -4.45
CA ASP A 112 3.38 -11.16 -3.07
C ASP A 112 2.46 -10.43 -2.08
N ILE A 113 1.98 -9.24 -2.41
CA ILE A 113 0.99 -8.49 -1.61
C ILE A 113 -0.32 -9.28 -1.49
N VAL A 114 -0.83 -9.83 -2.60
CA VAL A 114 -2.07 -10.63 -2.60
C VAL A 114 -1.90 -11.91 -1.81
N ALA A 115 -0.78 -12.61 -1.94
CA ALA A 115 -0.47 -13.80 -1.18
C ALA A 115 -0.44 -13.50 0.32
N GLU A 116 0.19 -12.38 0.71
CA GLU A 116 0.26 -11.95 2.11
C GLU A 116 -1.12 -11.57 2.66
N LEU A 117 -1.92 -10.81 1.89
CA LEU A 117 -3.30 -10.51 2.25
C LEU A 117 -4.13 -11.77 2.43
N ALA A 118 -4.04 -12.72 1.49
CA ALA A 118 -4.76 -13.98 1.55
C ALA A 118 -4.34 -14.81 2.77
N ARG A 119 -3.03 -14.91 3.05
CA ARG A 119 -2.49 -15.60 4.23
C ARG A 119 -3.11 -15.06 5.51
N ASN A 120 -3.07 -13.75 5.69
CA ASN A 120 -3.59 -13.11 6.90
C ASN A 120 -5.12 -13.25 7.03
N LEU A 121 -5.86 -13.18 5.92
CA LEU A 121 -7.32 -13.41 5.93
C LEU A 121 -7.64 -14.86 6.32
N ILE A 122 -6.93 -15.84 5.76
CA ILE A 122 -7.10 -17.25 6.12
C ILE A 122 -6.79 -17.46 7.60
N GLU A 123 -5.70 -16.87 8.10
CA GLU A 123 -5.31 -16.93 9.51
C GLU A 123 -6.42 -16.42 10.43
N ILE A 124 -6.99 -15.24 10.12
CA ILE A 124 -8.11 -14.68 10.87
C ILE A 124 -9.37 -15.56 10.79
N TYR A 125 -9.76 -16.02 9.59
CA TYR A 125 -11.03 -16.72 9.41
C TYR A 125 -11.00 -18.19 9.83
N MET A 126 -9.83 -18.85 9.77
CA MET A 126 -9.69 -20.28 10.06
C MET A 126 -9.20 -20.56 11.48
N LEU A 127 -8.39 -19.70 12.11
CA LEU A 127 -7.84 -19.96 13.46
C LEU A 127 -8.63 -19.28 14.59
N ARG A 128 -9.52 -18.33 14.30
CA ARG A 128 -10.35 -17.64 15.32
C ARG A 128 -11.80 -18.11 15.40
N LYS A 129 -12.17 -19.24 14.78
CA LYS A 129 -13.46 -19.88 15.07
C LYS A 129 -13.34 -20.70 16.37
N PRO A 130 -14.25 -20.50 17.36
CA PRO A 130 -14.36 -21.41 18.50
C PRO A 130 -14.81 -22.82 18.07
#